data_AF-A0A1B0BG57-F1
#
_entry.id   AF-A0A1B0BG57-F1
#
_cell.length_a   1.000
_cell.length_b   1.000
_cell.length_c   1.000
_cell.angle_alpha   90.00
_cell.angle_beta   90.00
_cell.angle_gamma   90.00
#
_symmetry.space_group_name_H-M   'P 1'
#
loop_
_entity.id
_entity.type
_entity.pdbx_description
1 polymer ?
#
loop_
_entity_poly.entity_id
_entity_poly.type
_entity_poly.pdbx_seq_one_letter_code
_entity_poly.pdbx_strand_id
1 'polypeptide(L)' 'MRVCWILIFLSYACAASVLFPLTSIVRMPENDKAVIESARVNGNFAYSTMEGHAYKTITPLVGQILKLGPLVPVNYVHVQ' A
#
# COMPACT_ATOMS: atom_id res chain seq x y z
N MET A 1 9.40 -12.64 -39.32
CA MET A 1 9.18 -11.30 -38.74
C MET A 1 8.26 -11.30 -37.53
N ARG A 2 7.01 -11.81 -37.57
CA ARG A 2 6.07 -11.81 -36.42
C ARG A 2 6.62 -12.40 -35.11
N VAL A 3 7.42 -13.48 -35.18
CA VAL A 3 8.02 -14.12 -33.99
C VAL A 3 9.01 -13.19 -33.26
N CYS A 4 9.81 -12.40 -33.99
CA CYS A 4 10.74 -11.45 -33.38
C CYS A 4 10.00 -10.35 -32.59
N TRP A 5 8.86 -9.88 -33.10
CA TRP A 5 8.04 -8.89 -32.39
C TRP A 5 7.48 -9.46 -31.09
N ILE A 6 7.00 -10.70 -31.10
CA ILE A 6 6.49 -11.38 -29.90
C ILE A 6 7.58 -11.50 -28.83
N LEU A 7 8.80 -11.88 -29.23
CA LEU A 7 9.92 -12.02 -28.29
C LEU A 7 10.36 -10.68 -27.69
N ILE A 8 10.35 -9.60 -28.47
CA ILE A 8 10.69 -8.25 -27.99
C ILE A 8 9.62 -7.73 -27.01
N PHE A 9 8.34 -7.95 -27.30
CA PHE A 9 7.27 -7.57 -26.38
C PHE A 9 7.31 -8.38 -25.07
N LEU A 10 7.61 -9.68 -25.16
CA LEU A 10 7.69 -10.55 -23.98
C LEU A 10 8.87 -10.19 -23.08
N SER A 11 10.03 -9.84 -23.65
CA SER A 11 11.20 -9.42 -22.86
C SER A 11 10.98 -8.06 -22.18
N TYR A 12 10.33 -7.12 -22.86
CA TYR A 12 9.96 -5.82 -22.30
C TYR A 12 8.97 -5.96 -21.14
N ALA A 13 7.92 -6.79 -21.31
CA ALA A 13 6.94 -7.07 -20.25
C ALA A 13 7.59 -7.75 -19.03
N CYS A 14 8.50 -8.70 -19.26
CA CYS A 14 9.24 -9.37 -18.20
C CYS A 14 10.12 -8.38 -17.41
N ALA A 15 10.90 -7.54 -18.10
CA ALA A 15 11.75 -6.52 -17.47
C ALA A 15 10.94 -5.49 -16.65
N ALA A 16 9.76 -5.10 -17.12
CA ALA A 16 8.89 -4.18 -16.40
C ALA A 16 8.39 -4.77 -15.06
N SER A 17 8.09 -6.08 -15.03
CA SER A 17 7.57 -6.74 -13.82
C SER A 17 8.53 -6.75 -12.62
N VAL A 18 9.84 -6.68 -12.86
CA VAL A 18 10.88 -6.65 -11.81
C VAL A 18 11.00 -5.27 -11.16
N LEU A 19 10.55 -4.21 -11.85
CA LEU A 19 10.65 -2.83 -11.39
C LEU A 19 9.43 -2.36 -10.59
N PHE A 20 8.33 -3.14 -10.59
CA PHE A 20 7.18 -2.83 -9.76
C PHE A 20 7.37 -3.47 -8.38
N PRO A 21 7.57 -2.67 -7.30
CA PRO A 21 7.50 -3.21 -5.96
C PRO A 21 6.14 -3.90 -5.78
N LEU A 22 6.17 -5.11 -5.24
CA LEU A 22 4.97 -5.89 -5.01
C LEU A 22 4.11 -5.17 -3.95
N THR A 23 3.17 -4.35 -4.41
CA THR A 23 2.24 -3.64 -3.55
C THR A 23 1.34 -4.65 -2.89
N SER A 24 1.26 -4.64 -1.56
CA SER A 24 0.35 -5.50 -0.81
C SER A 24 -0.65 -4.67 -0.01
N ILE A 25 -1.85 -5.21 0.14
CA ILE A 25 -2.90 -4.63 0.96
C ILE A 25 -2.82 -5.29 2.33
N VAL A 26 -2.65 -4.49 3.38
CA VAL A 26 -2.53 -4.98 4.76
C VAL A 26 -3.60 -4.31 5.63
N ARG A 27 -4.05 -5.02 6.67
CA ARG A 27 -4.93 -4.46 7.69
C ARG A 27 -4.22 -3.35 8.45
N MET A 28 -4.91 -2.24 8.66
CA MET A 28 -4.41 -1.07 9.36
C MET A 28 -5.37 -0.70 10.50
N PRO A 29 -5.24 -1.32 11.69
CA PRO A 29 -6.16 -1.09 12.80
C PRO A 29 -6.19 0.36 13.28
N GLU A 30 -5.10 1.11 13.11
CA GLU A 30 -5.08 2.55 13.43
C GLU A 30 -6.07 3.37 12.59
N ASN A 31 -6.46 2.90 11.40
CA ASN A 31 -7.46 3.53 10.54
C ASN A 31 -8.89 2.99 10.75
N ASP A 32 -9.06 1.99 11.62
CA ASP A 32 -10.37 1.43 11.94
C ASP A 32 -11.14 2.43 12.81
N LYS A 33 -12.01 3.22 12.18
CA LYS A 33 -12.69 4.37 12.78
C LYS A 33 -14.11 4.46 12.24
N ALA A 34 -15.01 4.91 13.09
CA ALA A 34 -16.40 5.19 12.78
C ALA A 34 -16.76 6.58 13.29
N VAL A 35 -17.61 7.30 12.56
CA VAL A 35 -18.24 8.53 13.01
C VAL A 35 -19.71 8.25 13.27
N ILE A 36 -20.16 8.53 14.48
CA ILE A 36 -21.55 8.37 14.89
C ILE A 36 -22.12 9.74 15.18
N GLU A 37 -23.18 10.08 14.46
CA GLU A 37 -23.91 11.34 14.64
C GLU A 37 -25.29 11.05 15.20
N SER A 38 -25.74 11.96 16.07
CA SER A 38 -27.10 11.92 16.61
C SER A 38 -27.73 13.31 16.51
N ALA A 39 -29.00 13.33 16.14
CA ALA A 39 -29.76 14.56 16.00
C ALA A 39 -31.17 14.38 16.59
N ARG A 40 -31.79 15.51 16.94
CA ARG A 40 -33.22 15.56 17.25
C ARG A 40 -33.95 16.10 16.03
N VAL A 41 -34.82 15.28 15.44
CA VAL A 41 -35.61 15.67 14.26
C VAL A 41 -37.08 15.52 14.61
N ASN A 42 -37.82 16.63 14.61
CA ASN A 42 -39.25 16.67 14.94
C ASN A 42 -39.63 16.01 16.29
N GLY A 43 -38.74 16.07 17.29
CA GLY A 43 -38.95 15.46 18.61
C GLY A 43 -38.44 14.01 18.74
N ASN A 44 -38.08 13.36 17.63
CA ASN A 44 -37.52 12.00 17.62
C ASN A 44 -35.99 12.04 17.64
N PHE A 45 -35.37 10.94 18.11
CA PHE A 45 -33.94 10.72 17.96
C PHE A 45 -33.66 10.15 16.56
N ALA A 46 -32.75 10.77 15.83
CA ALA A 46 -32.21 10.26 14.58
C ALA A 46 -30.72 9.97 14.76
N TYR A 47 -30.25 8.90 14.13
CA TYR A 47 -28.85 8.46 14.20
C TYR A 47 -28.32 8.26 12.79
N SER A 48 -27.05 8.57 12.58
CA SER A 48 -26.31 8.29 11.35
C SER A 48 -24.95 7.71 11.73
N THR A 49 -24.46 6.77 10.92
CA THR A 49 -23.11 6.20 11.06
C THR A 49 -22.37 6.27 9.73
N MET A 50 -21.08 6.58 9.79
CA MET A 50 -20.15 6.49 8.69
C MET A 50 -18.91 5.70 9.13
N GLU A 51 -18.69 4.56 8.50
CA GLU A 51 -17.58 3.65 8.80
C GLU A 51 -16.40 3.90 7.83
N GLY A 52 -15.18 4.00 8.36
CA GLY A 52 -13.95 4.12 7.59
C GLY A 52 -13.32 2.77 7.24
N HIS A 53 -12.51 2.72 6.18
CA HIS A 53 -11.78 1.50 5.81
C HIS A 53 -10.52 1.30 6.66
N ALA A 54 -10.30 0.08 7.14
CA ALA A 54 -9.13 -0.31 7.93
C ALA A 54 -8.07 -1.08 7.10
N TYR A 55 -7.82 -0.65 5.86
CA TYR A 55 -6.81 -1.23 4.97
C TYR A 55 -5.92 -0.14 4.39
N LYS A 56 -4.62 -0.43 4.25
CA LYS A 56 -3.65 0.45 3.60
C LYS A 56 -2.86 -0.36 2.57
N THR A 57 -2.54 0.30 1.46
CA THR A 57 -1.59 -0.26 0.48
C THR A 57 -0.18 0.08 0.94
N ILE A 58 0.66 -0.94 1.06
CA ILE A 58 2.07 -0.78 1.37
C ILE A 58 2.89 -1.11 0.13
N THR A 59 3.83 -0.23 -0.18
CA THR A 59 4.81 -0.43 -1.24
C THR A 59 6.18 -0.55 -0.59
N PRO A 60 6.71 -1.76 -0.38
CA PRO A 60 7.99 -1.92 0.28
C PRO A 60 9.10 -1.36 -0.62
N LEU A 61 9.93 -0.49 -0.07
CA LEU A 61 11.17 -0.09 -0.70
C LEU A 61 12.22 -1.18 -0.43
N VAL A 62 12.47 -2.04 -1.42
CA VAL A 62 13.57 -3.01 -1.37
C VAL A 62 14.85 -2.29 -1.80
N GLY A 63 15.47 -1.56 -0.87
CA GLY A 63 16.75 -0.90 -1.08
C GLY A 63 17.81 -1.51 -0.16
N GLN A 64 18.89 -2.04 -0.73
CA GLN A 64 20.08 -2.35 0.03
C GLN A 64 20.93 -1.08 0.08
N ILE A 65 21.05 -0.44 1.25
CA ILE A 65 22.03 0.64 1.42
C ILE A 65 23.42 -0.02 1.42
N LEU A 66 24.08 -0.06 0.26
CA LEU A 66 25.52 -0.36 0.21
C LEU A 66 26.27 0.89 0.71
N LYS A 67 26.25 1.12 2.02
CA LYS A 67 27.18 2.06 2.64
C LYS A 67 28.55 1.38 2.63
N LEU A 68 29.45 1.86 1.78
CA LEU A 68 30.87 1.52 1.87
C LEU A 68 31.46 2.28 3.07
N GLY A 69 31.23 1.76 4.28
CA GLY A 69 31.64 2.37 5.55
C GLY A 69 31.51 1.38 6.71
N PRO A 70 32.25 1.58 7.82
CA PRO A 70 32.44 0.55 8.84
C PRO A 70 31.11 0.15 9.46
N LEU A 71 30.90 -1.16 9.55
CA LEU A 71 29.77 -1.91 10.12
C LEU A 71 28.94 -1.15 11.17
N VAL A 72 28.02 -0.29 10.72
CA VAL A 72 26.95 0.28 11.56
C VAL A 72 25.69 -0.55 11.29
N PRO A 73 25.03 -1.09 12.32
CA PRO A 73 23.80 -1.86 12.12
C PRO A 73 22.74 -0.95 11.47
N VAL A 74 22.26 -1.36 10.30
CA VAL A 74 21.15 -0.71 9.61
C VAL A 74 19.87 -1.09 10.35
N ASN A 75 19.27 -0.12 11.02
CA ASN A 75 17.94 -0.26 11.61
C ASN A 75 16.92 -0.23 10.47
N TYR A 76 16.23 -1.34 10.22
CA TYR A 76 15.14 -1.38 9.26
C TYR A 76 13.99 -0.54 9.81
N VAL A 77 13.70 0.58 9.14
CA VAL A 77 12.52 1.39 9.46
C VAL A 77 11.29 0.60 9.04
N HIS A 78 10.54 0.11 10.03
CA HIS A 78 9.15 -0.29 9.81
C HIS A 78 8.38 0.97 9.45
N VAL A 79 7.91 1.04 8.20
CA VAL A 79 7.05 2.14 7.75
C VAL A 79 5.71 1.96 8.44
N GLN A 80 5.37 2.95 9.26
CA GLN A 80 4.12 3.04 10.02
C GLN A 80 2.90 3.22 9.09
#